data_AF-A0A0P0V242-F1
#
_entry.id   AF-A0A0P0V242-F1
#
_cell.length_a   1.000
_cell.length_b   1.000
_cell.length_c   1.000
_cell.angle_alpha   90.00
_cell.angle_beta   90.00
_cell.angle_gamma   90.00
#
_symmetry.space_group_name_H-M   'P 1'
#
loop_
_entity.id
_entity.type
_entity.pdbx_description
1 polymer ?
#
loop_
_entity_poly.entity_id
_entity_poly.type
_entity_poly.pdbx_seq_one_letter_code
_entity_poly.pdbx_strand_id
1 'polypeptide(L)'
;MAMAPPAAATCATALRFAHPSSSSSSSSSSSSSSLPSPRPLGGACGGRPQHGRRSLRAPRRRGGGDRVAARAGLGGLLGGMFGGAGGDDGDAARKRYADTVARVNSMEPEVSALSDADLRARTAKLQERARAGESLDSLLPEAFAVVREASKRVLGLRPFDVQLIGGMVLHKGEIAEMKTGEGKTLVAILPAYLNALSGKGVHVVTVNDYLARRDCEWVGQVPRFLGLQVGLIQQNMTPEQRRENYLCDITYVTNSELGFDYLRDNLAMTVDELVLRNFNYCVIDEVDSILIDEARTPLIISGLAEKPSDRYYKAAKIAEVFERDIHYTVDEKQRNVLLTEEGYADAEEILDINDLYDPREQWASYVLNAIKAKELFLRDVNYIVRSKEVLIVDEFTGRVMPGRRWSDGLHQAIEAKEGVPIQNETITLASISYQNFFLQAISETMWHDWNCCYGKPRVRKHIQTKSYRCSNKQANDTKG
;
A
#
# COMPACT_ATOMS: atom_id res chain seq x y z
N MET A 1 35.80 -8.10 14.58
CA MET A 1 34.35 -8.06 14.82
C MET A 1 33.74 -7.26 13.70
N ALA A 2 32.92 -7.87 12.84
CA ALA A 2 32.22 -7.12 11.80
C ALA A 2 31.33 -6.07 12.49
N MET A 3 31.61 -4.79 12.24
CA MET A 3 30.75 -3.69 12.68
C MET A 3 29.39 -3.89 12.00
N ALA A 4 28.34 -4.12 12.80
CA ALA A 4 26.98 -4.00 12.31
C ALA A 4 26.77 -2.55 11.82
N PRO A 5 26.14 -2.34 10.65
CA PRO A 5 25.88 -1.00 10.15
C PRO A 5 24.96 -0.24 11.12
N PRO A 6 25.00 1.11 11.12
CA PRO A 6 24.18 1.92 12.02
C PRO A 6 22.70 1.59 11.81
N ALA A 7 22.02 1.19 12.88
CA ALA A 7 20.59 0.91 12.85
C ALA A 7 19.84 2.18 12.43
N ALA A 8 19.12 2.10 11.30
CA ALA A 8 18.19 3.13 10.89
C ALA A 8 17.06 3.27 11.93
N ALA A 9 16.57 4.49 12.12
CA ALA A 9 15.35 4.71 12.87
C ALA A 9 14.19 4.06 12.12
N THR A 10 13.46 3.17 12.80
CA THR A 10 12.28 2.48 12.26
C THR A 10 11.00 3.20 12.70
N CYS A 11 10.03 3.34 11.80
CA CYS A 11 8.80 4.08 12.04
C CYS A 11 7.59 3.15 12.23
N ALA A 12 6.68 3.50 13.13
CA ALA A 12 5.34 2.92 13.18
C ALA A 12 4.34 3.93 12.63
N THR A 13 3.26 3.47 12.00
CA THR A 13 2.18 4.34 11.51
C THR A 13 0.86 3.72 11.87
N ALA A 14 -0.14 4.55 12.13
CA ALA A 14 -1.48 4.04 12.26
C ALA A 14 -2.46 4.75 11.32
N LEU A 15 -3.57 4.08 11.06
CA LEU A 15 -4.44 4.37 9.93
C LEU A 15 -5.89 4.35 10.41
N ARG A 16 -6.64 5.41 10.12
CA ARG A 16 -8.08 5.50 10.38
C ARG A 16 -8.87 5.32 9.09
N PHE A 17 -9.94 4.54 9.16
CA PHE A 17 -10.79 4.21 8.04
C PHE A 17 -12.04 5.09 8.10
N ALA A 18 -12.39 5.80 7.03
CA ALA A 18 -13.62 6.60 7.02
C ALA A 18 -14.87 5.70 6.96
N HIS A 19 -15.89 6.08 7.71
CA HIS A 19 -17.20 5.43 7.67
C HIS A 19 -18.08 6.06 6.58
N PRO A 20 -18.96 5.30 5.92
CA PRO A 20 -20.12 5.89 5.26
C PRO A 20 -20.92 6.63 6.32
N SER A 21 -21.01 7.96 6.21
CA SER A 21 -21.76 8.80 7.12
C SER A 21 -23.24 8.42 7.05
N SER A 22 -23.77 7.85 8.13
CA SER A 22 -25.20 7.85 8.38
C SER A 22 -25.61 9.30 8.69
N SER A 23 -26.34 9.90 7.75
CA SER A 23 -26.91 11.23 7.89
C SER A 23 -27.94 11.24 9.02
N SER A 24 -27.62 11.89 10.13
CA SER A 24 -28.61 12.40 11.09
C SER A 24 -28.51 13.93 11.13
N SER A 25 -29.63 14.51 10.74
CA SER A 25 -29.99 15.90 10.52
C SER A 25 -30.11 16.75 11.80
N SER A 26 -30.20 18.07 11.56
CA SER A 26 -30.79 19.15 12.38
C SER A 26 -30.00 19.56 13.63
N SER A 27 -29.76 20.84 13.94
CA SER A 27 -30.43 22.09 13.56
C SER A 27 -29.66 23.30 14.14
N SER A 28 -29.79 24.48 13.49
CA SER A 28 -29.88 25.85 14.08
C SER A 28 -28.74 26.36 15.00
N SER A 29 -28.23 27.58 14.96
CA SER A 29 -28.76 28.87 14.48
C SER A 29 -27.71 29.98 14.69
N SER A 30 -27.64 30.90 13.72
CA SER A 30 -27.49 32.37 13.80
C SER A 30 -26.65 33.06 14.89
N SER A 31 -25.80 34.02 14.47
CA SER A 31 -25.77 35.46 14.84
C SER A 31 -24.39 36.07 14.48
N SER A 32 -24.29 36.91 13.43
CA SER A 32 -24.20 38.40 13.49
C SER A 32 -22.89 38.92 14.11
N SER A 33 -22.18 39.96 13.69
CA SER A 33 -22.30 41.04 12.70
C SER A 33 -21.22 42.06 13.10
N SER A 34 -20.47 42.67 12.17
CA SER A 34 -20.18 44.12 12.18
C SER A 34 -19.06 44.53 11.20
N LEU A 35 -19.48 45.44 10.30
CA LEU A 35 -18.78 46.45 9.48
C LEU A 35 -17.87 47.40 10.33
N PRO A 36 -17.13 48.41 9.79
CA PRO A 36 -17.32 49.13 8.51
C PRO A 36 -16.06 49.65 7.75
N SER A 37 -16.35 50.26 6.58
CA SER A 37 -15.49 51.06 5.69
C SER A 37 -15.34 52.53 6.16
N PRO A 38 -14.41 53.34 5.60
CA PRO A 38 -14.81 54.31 4.54
C PRO A 38 -13.72 54.71 3.49
N ARG A 39 -14.19 55.36 2.42
CA ARG A 39 -13.46 55.99 1.27
C ARG A 39 -12.94 57.41 1.59
N PRO A 40 -12.04 58.02 0.79
CA PRO A 40 -12.41 58.92 -0.36
C PRO A 40 -11.44 58.75 -1.58
N LEU A 41 -11.77 58.87 -2.88
CA LEU A 41 -12.29 59.94 -3.77
C LEU A 41 -11.41 61.19 -3.98
N GLY A 42 -10.99 61.40 -5.25
CA GLY A 42 -10.37 62.61 -5.84
C GLY A 42 -8.99 62.29 -6.45
N GLY A 43 -8.78 62.21 -7.78
CA GLY A 43 -8.86 63.29 -8.78
C GLY A 43 -7.46 63.91 -8.92
N ALA A 44 -6.88 64.28 -10.06
CA ALA A 44 -7.20 64.27 -11.48
C ALA A 44 -5.90 64.68 -12.23
N CYS A 45 -5.83 64.45 -13.55
CA CYS A 45 -4.98 65.16 -14.53
C CYS A 45 -3.45 64.97 -14.39
N GLY A 46 -2.69 64.54 -15.40
CA GLY A 46 -2.69 64.93 -16.80
C GLY A 46 -1.28 65.43 -17.13
N GLY A 47 -0.59 64.81 -18.09
CA GLY A 47 0.77 65.25 -18.47
C GLY A 47 1.48 64.30 -19.44
N ARG A 48 1.22 64.48 -20.74
CA ARG A 48 2.09 64.03 -21.84
C ARG A 48 3.18 65.07 -22.10
N PRO A 49 4.40 64.65 -22.45
CA PRO A 49 5.05 65.16 -23.68
C PRO A 49 5.66 63.99 -24.47
N GLN A 50 5.31 63.79 -25.74
CA GLN A 50 5.91 64.37 -26.96
C GLN A 50 7.41 64.12 -27.19
N HIS A 51 7.65 63.28 -28.21
CA HIS A 51 8.60 63.42 -29.32
C HIS A 51 10.09 63.69 -29.08
N GLY A 52 10.91 62.87 -29.75
CA GLY A 52 12.21 63.30 -30.28
C GLY A 52 13.25 62.19 -30.24
N ARG A 53 13.34 61.37 -31.29
CA ARG A 53 14.38 61.47 -32.34
C ARG A 53 15.78 61.00 -31.91
N ARG A 54 16.14 59.89 -32.55
CA ARG A 54 17.38 59.68 -33.35
C ARG A 54 18.73 59.69 -32.62
N SER A 55 19.44 58.59 -32.91
CA SER A 55 20.77 58.58 -33.54
C SER A 55 21.93 58.13 -32.67
N LEU A 56 22.37 56.91 -32.98
CA LEU A 56 23.76 56.54 -33.31
C LEU A 56 24.85 57.01 -32.34
N ARG A 57 25.42 56.05 -31.60
CA ARG A 57 26.82 55.65 -31.79
C ARG A 57 27.20 54.46 -30.93
N ALA A 58 27.67 53.42 -31.60
CA ALA A 58 28.48 52.36 -31.01
C ALA A 58 29.89 52.87 -30.65
N PRO A 59 30.50 52.33 -29.59
CA PRO A 59 31.95 52.21 -29.50
C PRO A 59 32.38 50.73 -29.44
N ARG A 60 33.09 50.33 -30.50
CA ARG A 60 34.36 49.58 -30.54
C ARG A 60 34.69 48.58 -29.40
N ARG A 61 34.54 47.29 -29.74
CA ARG A 61 35.60 46.27 -29.92
C ARG A 61 36.96 46.49 -29.20
N ARG A 62 37.22 45.66 -28.18
CA ARG A 62 38.51 45.14 -27.70
C ARG A 62 38.13 43.90 -26.86
N GLY A 63 38.54 42.65 -27.08
CA GLY A 63 39.82 42.13 -27.55
C GLY A 63 40.53 41.48 -26.34
N GLY A 64 40.55 40.14 -26.26
CA GLY A 64 41.16 39.32 -25.21
C GLY A 64 40.09 38.73 -24.26
N GLY A 65 39.84 37.42 -24.16
CA GLY A 65 40.73 36.30 -24.39
C GLY A 65 41.67 36.15 -23.19
N ASP A 66 41.20 35.55 -22.09
CA ASP A 66 41.94 34.50 -21.37
C ASP A 66 41.16 33.94 -20.18
N ARG A 67 40.97 32.61 -20.26
CA ARG A 67 41.08 31.60 -19.20
C ARG A 67 40.51 31.97 -17.82
N VAL A 68 39.35 31.36 -17.55
CA VAL A 68 38.73 31.17 -16.24
C VAL A 68 39.73 30.48 -15.30
N ALA A 69 40.47 31.28 -14.54
CA ALA A 69 41.19 30.85 -13.36
C ALA A 69 40.18 30.75 -12.21
N ALA A 70 39.80 29.51 -11.89
CA ALA A 70 39.18 29.18 -10.62
C ALA A 70 40.19 29.46 -9.50
N ARG A 71 39.96 30.52 -8.73
CA ARG A 71 40.62 30.71 -7.44
C ARG A 71 39.62 31.21 -6.42
N ALA A 72 39.60 30.47 -5.32
CA ALA A 72 38.76 30.59 -4.16
C ALA A 72 38.73 32.01 -3.57
N GLY A 73 37.53 32.48 -3.23
CA GLY A 73 37.29 33.65 -2.41
C GLY A 73 35.98 33.48 -1.65
N LEU A 74 36.10 33.21 -0.34
CA LEU A 74 35.14 33.38 0.76
C LEU A 74 33.68 32.99 0.47
N GLY A 75 33.14 31.91 1.04
CA GLY A 75 33.09 31.72 2.49
C GLY A 75 32.12 32.72 3.12
N GLY A 76 30.82 32.36 3.19
CA GLY A 76 29.86 33.04 4.06
C GLY A 76 28.49 33.35 3.45
N LEU A 77 27.68 32.33 3.09
CA LEU A 77 26.21 32.37 3.26
C LEU A 77 25.48 31.04 3.00
N LEU A 78 26.16 29.88 3.00
CA LEU A 78 25.54 28.60 2.59
C LEU A 78 25.83 27.44 3.55
N GLY A 79 26.21 27.73 4.80
CA GLY A 79 26.43 26.73 5.84
C GLY A 79 25.21 26.39 6.70
N GLY A 80 24.03 26.97 6.43
CA GLY A 80 22.88 26.91 7.34
C GLY A 80 21.73 25.97 6.98
N MET A 81 21.82 25.18 5.90
CA MET A 81 20.64 24.47 5.36
C MET A 81 20.80 22.96 5.16
N PHE A 82 21.75 22.31 5.86
CA PHE A 82 21.96 20.85 5.76
C PHE A 82 22.12 20.11 7.10
N GLY A 83 21.68 20.67 8.23
CA GLY A 83 21.67 19.92 9.49
C GLY A 83 20.59 20.41 10.45
N GLY A 84 19.52 19.62 10.63
CA GLY A 84 18.56 19.89 11.73
C GLY A 84 17.12 19.40 11.56
N ALA A 85 16.69 18.86 10.41
CA ALA A 85 15.27 18.58 10.15
C ALA A 85 14.66 17.39 10.94
N GLY A 86 15.42 16.70 11.81
CA GLY A 86 14.90 15.61 12.65
C GLY A 86 14.82 15.93 14.15
N GLY A 87 15.27 17.11 14.58
CA GLY A 87 15.25 17.49 16.00
C GLY A 87 13.94 18.17 16.42
N ASP A 88 13.38 19.00 15.54
CA ASP A 88 12.31 19.94 15.88
C ASP A 88 10.94 19.26 16.00
N ASP A 89 10.66 18.25 15.17
CA ASP A 89 9.36 17.55 15.16
C ASP A 89 9.13 16.76 16.47
N GLY A 90 10.17 16.11 17.00
CA GLY A 90 10.11 15.38 18.25
C GLY A 90 9.89 16.30 19.47
N ASP A 91 10.53 17.47 19.49
CA ASP A 91 10.32 18.49 20.52
C ASP A 91 8.94 19.14 20.41
N ALA A 92 8.47 19.40 19.20
CA ALA A 92 7.12 19.90 18.94
C ALA A 92 6.05 18.90 19.42
N ALA A 93 6.21 17.61 19.14
CA ALA A 93 5.31 16.55 19.63
C ALA A 93 5.31 16.47 21.16
N ARG A 94 6.49 16.50 21.80
CA ARG A 94 6.61 16.53 23.27
C ARG A 94 5.83 17.70 23.87
N LYS A 95 5.98 18.89 23.31
CA LYS A 95 5.26 20.09 23.76
C LYS A 95 3.76 19.99 23.52
N ARG A 96 3.34 19.48 22.35
CA ARG A 96 1.92 19.32 21.97
C ARG A 96 1.17 18.37 22.90
N TYR A 97 1.82 17.30 23.34
CA TYR A 97 1.17 16.25 24.15
C TYR A 97 1.49 16.33 25.65
N ALA A 98 2.33 17.27 26.11
CA ALA A 98 2.75 17.41 27.50
C ALA A 98 1.57 17.46 28.50
N ASP A 99 0.56 18.28 28.22
CA ASP A 99 -0.62 18.41 29.09
C ASP A 99 -1.42 17.11 29.17
N THR A 100 -1.50 16.38 28.05
CA THR A 100 -2.21 15.10 28.00
C THR A 100 -1.44 14.03 28.77
N VAL A 101 -0.11 13.98 28.63
CA VAL A 101 0.76 13.12 29.45
C VAL A 101 0.59 13.44 30.95
N ALA A 102 0.57 14.72 31.32
CA ALA A 102 0.37 15.14 32.71
C ALA A 102 -0.99 14.67 33.26
N ARG A 103 -2.06 14.75 32.45
CA ARG A 103 -3.38 14.22 32.81
C ARG A 103 -3.35 12.70 33.02
N VAL A 104 -2.76 11.93 32.10
CA VAL A 104 -2.57 10.47 32.27
C VAL A 104 -1.81 10.17 33.56
N ASN A 105 -0.74 10.92 33.84
CA ASN A 105 0.05 10.82 35.07
C ASN A 105 -0.76 11.12 36.34
N SER A 106 -1.60 12.14 36.33
CA SER A 106 -2.45 12.50 37.48
C SER A 106 -3.48 11.43 37.86
N MET A 107 -3.87 10.57 36.92
CA MET A 107 -4.83 9.48 37.15
C MET A 107 -4.18 8.23 37.78
N GLU A 108 -2.85 8.14 37.81
CA GLU A 108 -2.13 6.96 38.31
C GLU A 108 -2.49 6.59 39.76
N PRO A 109 -2.61 7.53 40.73
CA PRO A 109 -3.01 7.19 42.09
C PRO A 109 -4.40 6.56 42.18
N GLU A 110 -5.36 7.04 41.38
CA GLU A 110 -6.72 6.50 41.35
C GLU A 110 -6.73 5.10 40.70
N VAL A 111 -6.08 4.96 39.54
CA VAL A 111 -6.10 3.71 38.76
C VAL A 111 -5.30 2.61 39.46
N SER A 112 -4.19 2.94 40.11
CA SER A 112 -3.38 1.96 40.86
C SER A 112 -4.07 1.44 42.13
N ALA A 113 -4.99 2.21 42.71
CA ALA A 113 -5.78 1.78 43.86
C ALA A 113 -6.90 0.79 43.52
N LEU A 114 -7.24 0.62 42.22
CA LEU A 114 -8.28 -0.29 41.77
C LEU A 114 -7.85 -1.75 41.92
N SER A 115 -8.79 -2.61 42.31
CA SER A 115 -8.60 -4.06 42.20
C SER A 115 -8.51 -4.49 40.73
N ASP A 116 -8.00 -5.69 40.46
CA ASP A 116 -7.96 -6.23 39.09
C ASP A 116 -9.35 -6.34 38.46
N ALA A 117 -10.37 -6.64 39.28
CA ALA A 117 -11.76 -6.70 38.82
C ALA A 117 -12.29 -5.30 38.45
N ASP A 118 -11.99 -4.29 39.28
CA ASP A 118 -12.42 -2.91 39.02
C ASP A 118 -11.69 -2.30 37.82
N LEU A 119 -10.41 -2.63 37.64
CA LEU A 119 -9.61 -2.19 36.50
C LEU A 119 -10.15 -2.77 35.18
N ARG A 120 -10.58 -4.05 35.17
CA ARG A 120 -11.32 -4.65 34.05
C ARG A 120 -12.67 -3.97 33.81
N ALA A 121 -13.41 -3.67 34.88
CA ALA A 121 -14.70 -3.01 34.77
C ALA A 121 -14.61 -1.60 34.17
N ARG A 122 -13.43 -0.93 34.24
CA ARG A 122 -13.19 0.33 33.52
C ARG A 122 -13.31 0.18 32.01
N THR A 123 -12.89 -0.95 31.45
CA THR A 123 -13.02 -1.20 30.00
C THR A 123 -14.48 -1.21 29.56
N ALA A 124 -15.37 -1.86 30.31
CA ALA A 124 -16.81 -1.87 30.01
C ALA A 124 -17.41 -0.45 30.06
N LYS A 125 -17.07 0.35 31.08
CA LYS A 125 -17.53 1.75 31.20
C LYS A 125 -17.02 2.63 30.05
N LEU A 126 -15.77 2.45 29.65
CA LEU A 126 -15.16 3.17 28.53
C LEU A 126 -15.79 2.76 27.18
N GLN A 127 -16.09 1.48 26.99
CA GLN A 127 -16.83 0.99 25.81
C GLN A 127 -18.24 1.57 25.74
N GLU A 128 -18.97 1.62 26.85
CA GLU A 128 -20.31 2.21 26.92
C GLU A 128 -20.27 3.69 26.47
N ARG A 129 -19.35 4.47 27.02
CA ARG A 129 -19.16 5.89 26.66
C ARG A 129 -18.76 6.08 25.20
N ALA A 130 -17.80 5.29 24.71
CA ALA A 130 -17.37 5.36 23.31
C ALA A 130 -18.52 5.03 22.33
N ARG A 131 -19.33 4.02 22.66
CA ARG A 131 -20.48 3.59 21.84
C ARG A 131 -21.68 4.53 21.96
N ALA A 132 -21.79 5.26 23.06
CA ALA A 132 -22.76 6.35 23.25
C ALA A 132 -22.40 7.63 22.47
N GLY A 133 -21.23 7.67 21.82
CA GLY A 133 -20.81 8.78 20.95
C GLY A 133 -19.79 9.74 21.58
N GLU A 134 -19.28 9.45 22.77
CA GLU A 134 -18.14 10.19 23.31
C GLU A 134 -16.91 9.97 22.43
N SER A 135 -16.18 11.04 22.13
CA SER A 135 -15.04 10.96 21.21
C SER A 135 -13.88 10.18 21.85
N LEU A 136 -13.18 9.37 21.06
CA LEU A 136 -12.00 8.64 21.55
C LEU A 136 -10.90 9.61 22.04
N ASP A 137 -10.84 10.81 21.48
CA ASP A 137 -9.92 11.85 21.92
C ASP A 137 -10.18 12.31 23.37
N SER A 138 -11.44 12.38 23.82
CA SER A 138 -11.75 12.74 25.22
C SER A 138 -11.50 11.58 26.18
N LEU A 139 -11.69 10.34 25.73
CA LEU A 139 -11.42 9.12 26.48
C LEU A 139 -9.93 8.79 26.60
N LEU A 140 -9.09 9.33 25.72
CA LEU A 140 -7.67 8.99 25.60
C LEU A 140 -6.91 9.02 26.93
N PRO A 141 -7.00 10.08 27.78
CA PRO A 141 -6.23 10.12 29.02
C PRO A 141 -6.59 8.98 29.99
N GLU A 142 -7.88 8.68 30.15
CA GLU A 142 -8.36 7.61 31.01
C GLU A 142 -7.98 6.24 30.45
N ALA A 143 -8.18 6.03 29.15
CA ALA A 143 -7.81 4.78 28.47
C ALA A 143 -6.30 4.49 28.60
N PHE A 144 -5.46 5.49 28.39
CA PHE A 144 -4.01 5.34 28.49
C PHE A 144 -3.56 5.09 29.93
N ALA A 145 -4.21 5.71 30.92
CA ALA A 145 -3.94 5.44 32.33
C ALA A 145 -4.27 3.97 32.70
N VAL A 146 -5.43 3.47 32.23
CA VAL A 146 -5.85 2.07 32.43
C VAL A 146 -4.87 1.08 31.79
N VAL A 147 -4.49 1.30 30.52
CA VAL A 147 -3.53 0.43 29.81
C VAL A 147 -2.16 0.45 30.48
N ARG A 148 -1.72 1.63 30.94
CA ARG A 148 -0.42 1.76 31.60
C ARG A 148 -0.35 0.98 32.90
N GLU A 149 -1.39 1.05 33.73
CA GLU A 149 -1.46 0.25 34.97
C GLU A 149 -1.59 -1.25 34.67
N ALA A 150 -2.40 -1.63 33.68
CA ALA A 150 -2.51 -3.03 33.26
C ALA A 150 -1.18 -3.60 32.75
N SER A 151 -0.43 -2.83 31.95
CA SER A 151 0.91 -3.20 31.50
C SER A 151 1.87 -3.41 32.68
N LYS A 152 1.82 -2.53 33.69
CA LYS A 152 2.64 -2.66 34.89
C LYS A 152 2.31 -3.93 35.68
N ARG A 153 1.04 -4.29 35.81
CA ARG A 153 0.59 -5.50 36.53
C ARG A 153 0.92 -6.79 35.79
N VAL A 154 0.68 -6.82 34.47
CA VAL A 154 0.77 -8.05 33.66
C VAL A 154 2.19 -8.32 33.20
N LEU A 155 2.91 -7.28 32.75
CA LEU A 155 4.23 -7.41 32.15
C LEU A 155 5.37 -6.94 33.07
N GLY A 156 5.06 -6.29 34.20
CA GLY A 156 6.06 -5.60 35.01
C GLY A 156 6.65 -4.35 34.34
N LEU A 157 6.06 -3.91 33.22
CA LEU A 157 6.54 -2.79 32.42
C LEU A 157 5.56 -1.62 32.53
N ARG A 158 6.03 -0.48 33.04
CA ARG A 158 5.25 0.77 33.04
C ARG A 158 5.63 1.58 31.80
N PRO A 159 4.70 1.82 30.85
CA PRO A 159 4.95 2.72 29.74
C PRO A 159 5.53 4.08 30.17
N PHE A 160 6.64 4.47 29.54
CA PHE A 160 7.27 5.76 29.72
C PHE A 160 6.49 6.87 29.02
N ASP A 161 6.72 8.12 29.41
CA ASP A 161 6.00 9.27 28.84
C ASP A 161 6.23 9.41 27.33
N VAL A 162 7.43 9.06 26.84
CA VAL A 162 7.73 9.02 25.39
C VAL A 162 6.86 7.98 24.67
N GLN A 163 6.59 6.85 25.31
CA GLN A 163 5.73 5.80 24.75
C GLN A 163 4.25 6.24 24.71
N LEU A 164 3.81 7.01 25.71
CA LEU A 164 2.48 7.64 25.69
C LEU A 164 2.35 8.62 24.52
N ILE A 165 3.38 9.44 24.29
CA ILE A 165 3.42 10.37 23.15
C ILE A 165 3.37 9.61 21.83
N GLY A 166 4.17 8.55 21.66
CA GLY A 166 4.11 7.67 20.49
C GLY A 166 2.70 7.10 20.28
N GLY A 167 2.03 6.65 21.34
CA GLY A 167 0.66 6.15 21.27
C GLY A 167 -0.36 7.22 20.85
N MET A 168 -0.16 8.48 21.26
CA MET A 168 -1.00 9.61 20.85
C MET A 168 -0.80 9.98 19.38
N VAL A 169 0.45 10.03 18.91
CA VAL A 169 0.80 10.26 17.50
C VAL A 169 0.15 9.19 16.62
N LEU A 170 0.33 7.92 16.97
CA LEU A 170 -0.34 6.82 16.27
C LEU A 170 -1.86 6.98 16.30
N HIS A 171 -2.46 7.27 17.45
CA HIS A 171 -3.92 7.47 17.53
C HIS A 171 -4.44 8.52 16.53
N LYS A 172 -3.66 9.56 16.22
CA LYS A 172 -3.99 10.59 15.23
C LYS A 172 -3.84 10.17 13.77
N GLY A 173 -3.30 8.98 13.52
CA GLY A 173 -3.03 8.47 12.18
C GLY A 173 -1.70 8.94 11.61
N GLU A 174 -0.82 9.48 12.46
CA GLU A 174 0.48 10.02 12.09
C GLU A 174 1.58 8.94 12.23
N ILE A 175 2.78 9.25 11.73
CA ILE A 175 3.95 8.39 11.83
C ILE A 175 4.70 8.68 13.14
N ALA A 176 4.92 7.66 13.96
CA ALA A 176 5.74 7.74 15.15
C ALA A 176 7.13 7.14 14.88
N GLU A 177 8.14 8.00 14.74
CA GLU A 177 9.55 7.59 14.69
C GLU A 177 10.10 7.45 16.11
N MET A 178 10.63 6.27 16.42
CA MET A 178 11.19 5.93 17.72
C MET A 178 12.53 5.22 17.54
N LYS A 179 13.47 5.45 18.46
CA LYS A 179 14.75 4.73 18.42
C LYS A 179 14.53 3.26 18.76
N THR A 180 15.44 2.41 18.29
CA THR A 180 15.44 0.99 18.66
C THR A 180 15.63 0.86 20.17
N GLY A 181 14.91 -0.09 20.78
CA GLY A 181 14.93 -0.28 22.23
C GLY A 181 13.99 0.62 23.04
N GLU A 182 13.32 1.61 22.44
CA GLU A 182 12.33 2.45 23.14
C GLU A 182 11.00 1.74 23.44
N GLY A 183 10.88 0.45 23.11
CA GLY A 183 9.71 -0.37 23.40
C GLY A 183 8.51 -0.12 22.48
N LYS A 184 8.74 -0.04 21.16
CA LYS A 184 7.71 0.16 20.11
C LYS A 184 6.53 -0.81 20.21
N THR A 185 6.82 -2.08 20.49
CA THR A 185 5.81 -3.12 20.69
C THR A 185 4.83 -2.77 21.82
N LEU A 186 5.30 -2.15 22.91
CA LEU A 186 4.45 -1.71 24.01
C LEU A 186 3.70 -0.41 23.69
N VAL A 187 4.18 0.38 22.74
CA VAL A 187 3.46 1.58 22.29
C VAL A 187 2.19 1.19 21.54
N ALA A 188 2.24 0.14 20.70
CA ALA A 188 1.11 -0.28 19.86
C ALA A 188 -0.16 -0.63 20.65
N ILE A 189 -0.04 -1.17 21.87
CA ILE A 189 -1.20 -1.53 22.70
C ILE A 189 -2.02 -0.32 23.17
N LEU A 190 -1.41 0.87 23.30
CA LEU A 190 -2.08 2.08 23.77
C LEU A 190 -3.17 2.55 22.79
N PRO A 191 -2.85 2.90 21.52
CA PRO A 191 -3.87 3.28 20.55
C PRO A 191 -4.72 2.07 20.12
N ALA A 192 -4.20 0.84 20.16
CA ALA A 192 -5.01 -0.34 19.83
C ALA A 192 -6.15 -0.53 20.82
N TYR A 193 -5.87 -0.46 22.13
CA TYR A 193 -6.90 -0.52 23.16
C TYR A 193 -7.91 0.62 23.01
N LEU A 194 -7.45 1.87 22.87
CA LEU A 194 -8.32 3.03 22.74
C LEU A 194 -9.28 2.90 21.53
N ASN A 195 -8.77 2.53 20.36
CA ASN A 195 -9.59 2.39 19.16
C ASN A 195 -10.50 1.15 19.20
N ALA A 196 -10.11 0.10 19.93
CA ALA A 196 -10.92 -1.09 20.14
C ALA A 196 -12.17 -0.82 21.01
N LEU A 197 -12.18 0.22 21.85
CA LEU A 197 -13.35 0.59 22.66
C LEU A 197 -14.62 0.85 21.83
N SER A 198 -14.45 1.27 20.57
CA SER A 198 -15.55 1.47 19.63
C SER A 198 -16.31 0.18 19.25
N GLY A 199 -15.75 -1.01 19.51
CA GLY A 199 -16.33 -2.30 19.12
C GLY A 199 -16.22 -2.63 17.62
N LYS A 200 -15.61 -1.74 16.83
CA LYS A 200 -15.32 -1.97 15.40
C LYS A 200 -13.97 -2.68 15.17
N GLY A 201 -13.23 -2.81 16.27
CA GLY A 201 -11.94 -3.46 16.44
C GLY A 201 -10.78 -2.91 15.62
N VAL A 202 -9.61 -3.53 15.81
CA VAL A 202 -8.31 -2.98 15.42
C VAL A 202 -7.41 -4.07 14.85
N HIS A 203 -6.65 -3.73 13.80
CA HIS A 203 -5.57 -4.58 13.30
C HIS A 203 -4.22 -4.06 13.78
N VAL A 204 -3.35 -4.97 14.25
CA VAL A 204 -1.94 -4.71 14.49
C VAL A 204 -1.17 -5.52 13.46
N VAL A 205 -0.58 -4.82 12.49
CA VAL A 205 0.07 -5.39 11.32
C VAL A 205 1.57 -5.41 11.52
N THR A 206 2.17 -6.59 11.37
CA THR A 206 3.62 -6.80 11.44
C THR A 206 4.16 -7.36 10.11
N VAL A 207 5.48 -7.36 9.95
CA VAL A 207 6.14 -7.89 8.73
C VAL A 207 6.10 -9.44 8.67
N ASN A 208 6.24 -10.13 9.80
CA ASN A 208 6.40 -11.59 9.86
C ASN A 208 5.43 -12.23 10.87
N ASP A 209 4.95 -13.43 10.56
CA ASP A 209 4.07 -14.28 11.38
C ASP A 209 4.65 -14.57 12.78
N TYR A 210 5.98 -14.73 12.90
CA TYR A 210 6.63 -14.86 14.21
C TYR A 210 6.42 -13.63 15.08
N LEU A 211 6.54 -12.42 14.50
CA LEU A 211 6.35 -11.17 15.24
C LEU A 211 4.88 -10.99 15.64
N ALA A 212 3.95 -11.27 14.73
CA ALA A 212 2.52 -11.26 15.03
C ALA A 212 2.18 -12.20 16.20
N ARG A 213 2.69 -13.44 16.17
CA ARG A 213 2.49 -14.41 17.25
C ARG A 213 3.11 -13.95 18.56
N ARG A 214 4.40 -13.58 18.54
CA ARG A 214 5.14 -13.11 19.73
C ARG A 214 4.41 -11.94 20.39
N ASP A 215 3.96 -10.95 19.61
CA ASP A 215 3.34 -9.75 20.15
C ASP A 215 1.92 -10.04 20.67
N CYS A 216 1.19 -10.91 19.98
CA CYS A 216 -0.09 -11.43 20.44
C CYS A 216 0.02 -12.22 21.76
N GLU A 217 1.07 -13.03 21.92
CA GLU A 217 1.31 -13.83 23.13
C GLU A 217 1.90 -13.01 24.27
N TRP A 218 2.71 -11.99 23.98
CA TRP A 218 3.38 -11.16 24.98
C TRP A 218 2.56 -9.92 25.35
N VAL A 219 2.57 -8.87 24.53
CA VAL A 219 1.87 -7.62 24.85
C VAL A 219 0.36 -7.73 24.73
N GLY A 220 -0.14 -8.70 23.95
CA GLY A 220 -1.57 -9.02 23.87
C GLY A 220 -2.19 -9.51 25.19
N GLN A 221 -1.37 -9.89 26.19
CA GLN A 221 -1.88 -10.19 27.54
C GLN A 221 -2.50 -8.97 28.23
N VAL A 222 -2.05 -7.76 27.91
CA VAL A 222 -2.56 -6.52 28.53
C VAL A 222 -4.03 -6.24 28.15
N PRO A 223 -4.40 -6.16 26.86
CA PRO A 223 -5.81 -6.02 26.49
C PRO A 223 -6.66 -7.23 26.91
N ARG A 224 -6.13 -8.47 26.90
CA ARG A 224 -6.84 -9.64 27.45
C ARG A 224 -7.12 -9.51 28.94
N PHE A 225 -6.13 -9.06 29.71
CA PHE A 225 -6.28 -8.80 31.14
C PHE A 225 -7.36 -7.77 31.40
N LEU A 226 -7.52 -6.77 30.53
CA LEU A 226 -8.57 -5.74 30.56
C LEU A 226 -9.93 -6.22 30.02
N GLY A 227 -10.05 -7.48 29.58
CA GLY A 227 -11.31 -8.08 29.13
C GLY A 227 -11.61 -7.91 27.65
N LEU A 228 -10.65 -7.45 26.83
CA LEU A 228 -10.78 -7.44 25.37
C LEU A 228 -10.37 -8.79 24.77
N GLN A 229 -11.01 -9.16 23.67
CA GLN A 229 -10.64 -10.33 22.88
C GLN A 229 -9.48 -9.99 21.94
N VAL A 230 -8.48 -10.88 21.89
CA VAL A 230 -7.28 -10.69 21.07
C VAL A 230 -7.08 -11.90 20.17
N GLY A 231 -7.19 -11.69 18.86
CA GLY A 231 -7.01 -12.70 17.82
C GLY A 231 -5.62 -12.66 17.19
N LEU A 232 -5.25 -13.76 16.54
CA LEU A 232 -4.03 -13.95 15.77
C LEU A 232 -4.39 -14.61 14.43
N ILE A 233 -3.87 -14.07 13.33
CA ILE A 233 -4.01 -14.68 12.00
C ILE A 233 -2.67 -15.27 11.59
N GLN A 234 -2.68 -16.50 11.11
CA GLN A 234 -1.51 -17.22 10.60
C GLN A 234 -1.82 -17.96 9.31
N GLN A 235 -0.78 -18.28 8.53
CA GLN A 235 -0.87 -18.91 7.20
C GLN A 235 -1.77 -20.15 7.15
N ASN A 236 -1.61 -21.08 8.10
CA ASN A 236 -2.26 -22.41 8.07
C ASN A 236 -3.66 -22.45 8.72
N MET A 237 -4.35 -21.31 8.79
CA MET A 237 -5.69 -21.22 9.36
C MET A 237 -6.78 -21.44 8.32
N THR A 238 -7.85 -22.14 8.72
CA THR A 238 -9.05 -22.27 7.89
C THR A 238 -9.82 -20.94 7.82
N PRO A 239 -10.68 -20.73 6.80
CA PRO A 239 -11.51 -19.53 6.71
C PRO A 239 -12.34 -19.26 7.97
N GLU A 240 -12.86 -20.31 8.62
CA GLU A 240 -13.65 -20.20 9.85
C GLU A 240 -12.80 -19.69 11.02
N GLN A 241 -11.58 -20.23 11.18
CA GLN A 241 -10.63 -19.78 12.19
C GLN A 241 -10.20 -18.33 11.96
N ARG A 242 -9.98 -17.94 10.69
CA ARG A 242 -9.65 -16.56 10.33
C ARG A 242 -10.78 -15.61 10.72
N ARG A 243 -12.03 -15.97 10.38
CA ARG A 243 -13.22 -15.18 10.72
C ARG A 243 -13.36 -14.98 12.23
N GLU A 244 -13.20 -16.04 13.03
CA GLU A 244 -13.23 -15.96 14.49
C GLU A 244 -12.19 -14.96 15.03
N ASN A 245 -10.95 -15.01 14.50
CA ASN A 245 -9.87 -14.12 14.92
C ASN A 245 -10.05 -12.67 14.45
N TYR A 246 -10.66 -12.43 13.29
CA TYR A 246 -10.98 -11.08 12.82
C TYR A 246 -12.15 -10.44 13.57
N LEU A 247 -13.02 -11.24 14.19
CA LEU A 247 -14.11 -10.74 15.04
C LEU A 247 -13.64 -10.27 16.44
N CYS A 248 -12.43 -10.63 16.85
CA CYS A 248 -11.83 -10.13 18.10
C CYS A 248 -11.68 -8.59 18.12
N ASP A 249 -11.59 -8.00 19.30
CA ASP A 249 -11.43 -6.55 19.47
C ASP A 249 -10.11 -6.05 18.88
N ILE A 250 -9.03 -6.83 19.05
CA ILE A 250 -7.70 -6.56 18.47
C ILE A 250 -7.22 -7.82 17.76
N THR A 251 -6.76 -7.70 16.52
CA THR A 251 -6.23 -8.82 15.72
C THR A 251 -4.80 -8.54 15.31
N TYR A 252 -3.88 -9.43 15.69
CA TYR A 252 -2.50 -9.43 15.20
C TYR A 252 -2.41 -10.23 13.90
N VAL A 253 -1.80 -9.65 12.88
CA VAL A 253 -1.75 -10.22 11.54
C VAL A 253 -0.52 -9.72 10.78
N THR A 254 -0.08 -10.47 9.76
CA THR A 254 0.96 -9.96 8.85
C THR A 254 0.35 -9.10 7.75
N ASN A 255 1.13 -8.21 7.16
CA ASN A 255 0.72 -7.46 5.97
C ASN A 255 0.26 -8.41 4.84
N SER A 256 1.00 -9.50 4.61
CA SER A 256 0.70 -10.47 3.56
C SER A 256 -0.62 -11.20 3.78
N GLU A 257 -0.88 -11.73 4.98
CA GLU A 257 -2.11 -12.45 5.28
C GLU A 257 -3.32 -11.54 5.19
N LEU A 258 -3.23 -10.32 5.73
CA LEU A 258 -4.30 -9.35 5.66
C LEU A 258 -4.62 -8.97 4.20
N GLY A 259 -3.58 -8.77 3.38
CA GLY A 259 -3.76 -8.46 1.97
C GLY A 259 -4.32 -9.63 1.14
N PHE A 260 -3.90 -10.87 1.43
CA PHE A 260 -4.47 -12.05 0.77
C PHE A 260 -5.89 -12.37 1.21
N ASP A 261 -6.23 -12.16 2.48
CA ASP A 261 -7.62 -12.25 2.96
C ASP A 261 -8.51 -11.21 2.28
N TYR A 262 -8.01 -9.99 2.11
CA TYR A 262 -8.72 -8.97 1.33
C TYR A 262 -8.93 -9.39 -0.13
N LEU A 263 -7.92 -9.97 -0.79
CA LEU A 263 -8.07 -10.48 -2.14
C LEU A 263 -9.07 -11.65 -2.21
N ARG A 264 -9.01 -12.59 -1.25
CA ARG A 264 -9.93 -13.73 -1.17
C ARG A 264 -11.38 -13.29 -0.95
N ASP A 265 -11.62 -12.35 -0.05
CA ASP A 265 -12.95 -11.81 0.21
C ASP A 265 -13.55 -11.11 -1.02
N ASN A 266 -12.72 -10.47 -1.87
CA ASN A 266 -13.18 -9.89 -3.14
C ASN A 266 -13.45 -10.93 -4.24
N LEU A 267 -12.94 -12.16 -4.09
CA LEU A 267 -13.20 -13.29 -4.97
C LEU A 267 -14.33 -14.20 -4.45
N ALA A 268 -14.79 -13.98 -3.21
CA ALA A 268 -15.85 -14.77 -2.59
C ALA A 268 -17.18 -14.61 -3.33
N MET A 269 -17.90 -15.72 -3.48
CA MET A 269 -19.19 -15.74 -4.18
C MET A 269 -20.37 -15.53 -3.24
N THR A 270 -20.17 -15.84 -1.95
CA THR A 270 -21.18 -15.74 -0.91
C THR A 270 -20.69 -14.91 0.26
N VAL A 271 -21.62 -14.31 1.01
CA VAL A 271 -21.28 -13.50 2.19
C VAL A 271 -20.71 -14.37 3.32
N ASP A 272 -21.11 -15.65 3.38
CA ASP A 272 -20.66 -16.61 4.39
C ASP A 272 -19.20 -17.06 4.18
N GLU A 273 -18.62 -16.79 3.01
CA GLU A 273 -17.21 -17.04 2.72
C GLU A 273 -16.29 -15.91 3.22
N LEU A 274 -16.84 -14.71 3.46
CA LEU A 274 -16.04 -13.56 3.90
C LEU A 274 -15.41 -13.81 5.27
N VAL A 275 -14.14 -13.45 5.43
CA VAL A 275 -13.41 -13.59 6.71
C VAL A 275 -13.15 -12.24 7.38
N LEU A 276 -13.03 -11.16 6.61
CA LEU A 276 -12.80 -9.82 7.13
C LEU A 276 -14.10 -9.16 7.57
N ARG A 277 -13.99 -8.33 8.60
CA ARG A 277 -15.01 -7.33 8.95
C ARG A 277 -14.69 -5.99 8.28
N ASN A 278 -15.59 -5.03 8.45
CA ASN A 278 -15.32 -3.65 8.06
C ASN A 278 -14.06 -3.10 8.75
N PHE A 279 -13.19 -2.44 7.98
CA PHE A 279 -11.99 -1.83 8.53
C PHE A 279 -12.32 -0.58 9.37
N ASN A 280 -11.56 -0.37 10.44
CA ASN A 280 -11.78 0.72 11.41
C ASN A 280 -10.50 1.46 11.80
N TYR A 281 -9.51 0.71 12.29
CA TYR A 281 -8.21 1.26 12.67
C TYR A 281 -7.13 0.19 12.55
N CYS A 282 -5.93 0.60 12.11
CA CYS A 282 -4.79 -0.29 11.93
C CYS A 282 -3.52 0.35 12.46
N VAL A 283 -2.69 -0.38 13.20
CA VAL A 283 -1.31 0.01 13.54
C VAL A 283 -0.37 -0.85 12.71
N ILE A 284 0.50 -0.23 11.94
CA ILE A 284 1.54 -0.88 11.14
C ILE A 284 2.87 -0.72 11.86
N ASP A 285 3.47 -1.82 12.26
CA ASP A 285 4.86 -1.87 12.72
C ASP A 285 5.81 -1.92 11.53
N GLU A 286 6.96 -1.24 11.63
CA GLU A 286 7.95 -1.10 10.54
C GLU A 286 7.30 -0.65 9.21
N VAL A 287 6.64 0.50 9.24
CA VAL A 287 5.86 1.03 8.10
C VAL A 287 6.71 1.23 6.84
N ASP A 288 7.98 1.57 7.01
CA ASP A 288 8.96 1.69 5.95
C ASP A 288 9.20 0.34 5.26
N SER A 289 9.46 -0.72 6.03
CA SER A 289 9.60 -2.06 5.48
C SER A 289 8.33 -2.52 4.75
N ILE A 290 7.14 -2.23 5.28
CA ILE A 290 5.87 -2.69 4.68
C ILE A 290 5.46 -1.87 3.44
N LEU A 291 5.54 -0.53 3.50
CA LEU A 291 5.01 0.35 2.44
C LEU A 291 6.06 0.75 1.39
N ILE A 292 7.35 0.53 1.67
CA ILE A 292 8.45 0.86 0.74
C ILE A 292 9.12 -0.42 0.24
N ASP A 293 9.59 -1.29 1.13
CA ASP A 293 10.40 -2.46 0.73
C ASP A 293 9.54 -3.62 0.21
N GLU A 294 8.58 -4.09 1.00
CA GLU A 294 7.65 -5.16 0.62
C GLU A 294 6.73 -4.77 -0.53
N ALA A 295 6.50 -3.48 -0.69
CA ALA A 295 5.55 -2.95 -1.65
C ALA A 295 6.09 -2.82 -3.09
N ARG A 296 7.25 -3.43 -3.37
CA ARG A 296 7.83 -3.55 -4.71
C ARG A 296 7.17 -4.63 -5.56
N THR A 297 6.64 -5.67 -4.92
CA THR A 297 5.97 -6.79 -5.60
C THR A 297 4.51 -6.86 -5.15
N PRO A 298 3.53 -6.81 -6.07
CA PRO A 298 2.13 -6.90 -5.69
C PRO A 298 1.78 -8.29 -5.16
N LEU A 299 0.75 -8.35 -4.31
CA LEU A 299 0.09 -9.59 -3.93
C LEU A 299 -0.74 -10.10 -5.10
N ILE A 300 -0.63 -11.38 -5.42
CA ILE A 300 -1.28 -12.01 -6.58
C ILE A 300 -1.93 -13.32 -6.15
N ILE A 301 -3.22 -13.49 -6.44
CA ILE A 301 -3.90 -14.79 -6.41
C ILE A 301 -3.98 -15.29 -7.85
N SER A 302 -3.37 -16.44 -8.11
CA SER A 302 -3.43 -17.12 -9.40
C SER A 302 -4.42 -18.29 -9.34
N GLY A 303 -5.14 -18.50 -10.44
CA GLY A 303 -6.01 -19.66 -10.68
C GLY A 303 -5.51 -20.49 -11.84
N LEU A 304 -6.06 -21.69 -11.99
CA LEU A 304 -5.85 -22.48 -13.20
C LEU A 304 -6.72 -21.89 -14.32
N ALA A 305 -6.13 -21.72 -15.51
CA ALA A 305 -6.88 -21.52 -16.72
C ALA A 305 -7.76 -22.75 -17.00
N GLU A 306 -8.75 -22.57 -17.89
CA GLU A 306 -9.46 -23.69 -18.49
C GLU A 306 -8.49 -24.65 -19.21
N LYS A 307 -9.01 -25.81 -19.63
CA LYS A 307 -8.22 -26.89 -20.25
C LYS A 307 -7.23 -26.33 -21.29
N PRO A 308 -6.02 -26.93 -21.40
CA PRO A 308 -5.04 -26.48 -22.38
C PRO A 308 -5.67 -26.53 -23.77
N SER A 309 -5.56 -25.42 -24.49
CA SER A 309 -6.19 -25.31 -25.80
C SER A 309 -5.53 -26.25 -26.80
N ASP A 310 -6.31 -27.01 -27.57
CA ASP A 310 -5.79 -27.83 -28.69
C ASP A 310 -4.99 -26.99 -29.71
N ARG A 311 -5.13 -25.67 -29.65
CA ARG A 311 -4.37 -24.69 -30.42
C ARG A 311 -2.86 -24.84 -30.27
N TYR A 312 -2.33 -25.21 -29.09
CA TYR A 312 -0.89 -25.41 -28.96
C TYR A 312 -0.38 -26.56 -29.83
N TYR A 313 -1.11 -27.67 -29.91
CA TYR A 313 -0.74 -28.79 -30.76
C TYR A 313 -0.84 -28.45 -32.25
N LYS A 314 -1.87 -27.68 -32.64
CA LYS A 314 -2.00 -27.18 -34.02
C LYS A 314 -0.87 -26.21 -34.37
N ALA A 315 -0.57 -25.26 -33.49
CA ALA A 315 0.51 -24.29 -33.68
C ALA A 315 1.89 -24.96 -33.72
N ALA A 316 2.13 -26.00 -32.90
CA ALA A 316 3.36 -26.79 -32.97
C ALA A 316 3.54 -27.46 -34.34
N LYS A 317 2.48 -28.04 -34.91
CA LYS A 317 2.51 -28.62 -36.26
C LYS A 317 2.76 -27.58 -37.36
N ILE A 318 2.17 -26.38 -37.24
CA ILE A 318 2.43 -25.27 -38.15
C ILE A 318 3.91 -24.87 -38.07
N ALA A 319 4.42 -24.68 -36.85
CA ALA A 319 5.82 -24.33 -36.64
C ALA A 319 6.78 -25.41 -37.19
N GLU A 320 6.43 -26.70 -37.13
CA GLU A 320 7.21 -27.77 -37.76
C GLU A 320 7.37 -27.61 -39.27
N VAL A 321 6.29 -27.24 -39.97
CA VAL A 321 6.27 -27.04 -41.44
C VAL A 321 6.92 -25.72 -41.84
N PHE A 322 6.81 -24.68 -41.03
CA PHE A 322 7.30 -23.35 -41.37
C PHE A 322 8.82 -23.29 -41.43
N GLU A 323 9.34 -22.61 -42.45
CA GLU A 323 10.77 -22.45 -42.71
C GLU A 323 11.26 -21.04 -42.37
N ARG A 324 12.46 -20.98 -41.79
CA ARG A 324 13.18 -19.74 -41.46
C ARG A 324 13.50 -18.94 -42.73
N ASP A 325 13.38 -17.62 -42.63
CA ASP A 325 13.60 -16.62 -43.68
C ASP A 325 12.60 -16.67 -44.86
N ILE A 326 11.68 -17.64 -44.85
CA ILE A 326 10.52 -17.71 -45.77
C ILE A 326 9.26 -17.28 -45.01
N HIS A 327 8.86 -18.03 -43.99
CA HIS A 327 7.63 -17.80 -43.23
C HIS A 327 7.84 -16.91 -42.01
N TYR A 328 9.07 -16.86 -41.48
CA TYR A 328 9.40 -16.03 -40.33
C TYR A 328 10.86 -15.63 -40.33
N THR A 329 11.17 -14.52 -39.67
CA THR A 329 12.52 -14.07 -39.37
C THR A 329 12.78 -14.19 -37.88
N VAL A 330 14.03 -14.48 -37.52
CA VAL A 330 14.45 -14.70 -36.12
C VAL A 330 15.48 -13.64 -35.74
N ASP A 331 15.17 -12.85 -34.71
CA ASP A 331 16.15 -12.00 -34.03
C ASP A 331 16.72 -12.76 -32.83
N GLU A 332 17.88 -13.39 -33.03
CA GLU A 332 18.59 -14.13 -31.98
C GLU A 332 19.06 -13.22 -30.85
N LYS A 333 19.33 -11.94 -31.13
CA LYS A 333 19.82 -10.98 -30.15
C LYS A 333 18.72 -10.56 -29.18
N GLN A 334 17.51 -10.32 -29.70
CA GLN A 334 16.34 -10.00 -28.88
C GLN A 334 15.54 -11.24 -28.44
N ARG A 335 15.92 -12.44 -28.90
CA ARG A 335 15.16 -13.68 -28.73
C ARG A 335 13.69 -13.50 -29.13
N ASN A 336 13.50 -12.90 -30.30
CA ASN A 336 12.17 -12.65 -30.84
C ASN A 336 12.03 -13.23 -32.25
N VAL A 337 10.79 -13.50 -32.64
CA VAL A 337 10.44 -14.04 -33.95
C VAL A 337 9.35 -13.14 -34.53
N LEU A 338 9.45 -12.85 -35.83
CA LEU A 338 8.46 -12.09 -36.58
C LEU A 338 8.03 -12.92 -37.79
N LEU A 339 6.72 -13.04 -38.02
CA LEU A 339 6.20 -13.65 -39.24
C LEU A 339 6.45 -12.72 -40.43
N THR A 340 6.75 -13.31 -41.58
CA THR A 340 6.77 -12.62 -42.89
C THR A 340 5.36 -12.56 -43.47
N GLU A 341 5.16 -11.78 -44.52
CA GLU A 341 3.88 -11.74 -45.27
C GLU A 341 3.46 -13.13 -45.76
N GLU A 342 4.40 -13.94 -46.25
CA GLU A 342 4.17 -15.33 -46.67
C GLU A 342 3.74 -16.20 -45.48
N GLY A 343 4.43 -16.09 -44.33
CA GLY A 343 4.06 -16.82 -43.13
C GLY A 343 2.70 -16.43 -42.54
N TYR A 344 2.25 -15.19 -42.73
CA TYR A 344 0.89 -14.80 -42.38
C TYR A 344 -0.13 -15.49 -43.28
N ALA A 345 0.03 -15.38 -44.60
CA ALA A 345 -0.89 -15.97 -45.57
C ALA A 345 -1.02 -17.49 -45.38
N ASP A 346 0.10 -18.19 -45.24
CA ASP A 346 0.10 -19.65 -45.07
C ASP A 346 -0.48 -20.07 -43.71
N ALA A 347 -0.24 -19.30 -42.64
CA ALA A 347 -0.81 -19.58 -41.34
C ALA A 347 -2.33 -19.43 -41.35
N GLU A 348 -2.83 -18.39 -41.99
CA GLU A 348 -4.26 -18.11 -42.15
C GLU A 348 -4.94 -19.19 -43.01
N GLU A 349 -4.30 -19.63 -44.10
CA GLU A 349 -4.80 -20.74 -44.93
C GLU A 349 -4.86 -22.06 -44.17
N ILE A 350 -3.78 -22.43 -43.44
CA ILE A 350 -3.74 -23.69 -42.69
C ILE A 350 -4.75 -23.70 -41.53
N LEU A 351 -4.98 -22.55 -40.91
CA LEU A 351 -5.91 -22.40 -39.78
C LEU A 351 -7.36 -22.17 -40.21
N ASP A 352 -7.61 -21.90 -41.50
CA ASP A 352 -8.91 -21.54 -42.07
C ASP A 352 -9.52 -20.30 -41.38
N ILE A 353 -8.70 -19.24 -41.22
CA ILE A 353 -9.08 -17.97 -40.59
C ILE A 353 -8.74 -16.78 -41.50
N ASN A 354 -9.43 -15.65 -41.30
CA ASN A 354 -9.22 -14.45 -42.11
C ASN A 354 -8.18 -13.47 -41.54
N ASP A 355 -7.91 -13.55 -40.23
CA ASP A 355 -7.02 -12.63 -39.54
C ASP A 355 -6.41 -13.32 -38.32
N LEU A 356 -5.09 -13.53 -38.36
CA LEU A 356 -4.33 -14.14 -37.26
C LEU A 356 -4.42 -13.33 -35.94
N TYR A 357 -4.69 -12.02 -36.03
CA TYR A 357 -4.76 -11.08 -34.92
C TYR A 357 -6.17 -10.78 -34.42
N ASP A 358 -7.21 -11.48 -34.90
CA ASP A 358 -8.57 -11.26 -34.40
C ASP A 358 -8.60 -11.39 -32.86
N PRO A 359 -8.98 -10.35 -32.10
CA PRO A 359 -9.07 -10.40 -30.64
C PRO A 359 -9.99 -11.50 -30.09
N ARG A 360 -10.90 -12.05 -30.91
CA ARG A 360 -11.80 -13.14 -30.53
C ARG A 360 -11.13 -14.50 -30.56
N GLU A 361 -10.19 -14.73 -31.48
CA GLU A 361 -9.53 -16.02 -31.65
C GLU A 361 -8.07 -16.01 -31.20
N GLN A 362 -7.34 -14.91 -31.37
CA GLN A 362 -5.97 -14.69 -30.88
C GLN A 362 -4.98 -15.81 -31.27
N TRP A 363 -5.00 -16.26 -32.53
CA TRP A 363 -4.09 -17.31 -33.01
C TRP A 363 -2.63 -16.87 -33.08
N ALA A 364 -2.37 -15.58 -33.30
CA ALA A 364 -1.01 -15.03 -33.46
C ALA A 364 -0.08 -15.41 -32.31
N SER A 365 -0.55 -15.34 -31.06
CA SER A 365 0.27 -15.68 -29.89
C SER A 365 0.69 -17.15 -29.90
N TYR A 366 -0.22 -18.08 -30.24
CA TYR A 366 0.08 -19.51 -30.32
C TYR A 366 1.11 -19.83 -31.40
N VAL A 367 0.95 -19.28 -32.61
CA VAL A 367 1.86 -19.52 -33.74
C VAL A 367 3.24 -18.93 -33.46
N LEU A 368 3.30 -17.66 -33.02
CA LEU A 368 4.58 -17.01 -32.69
C LEU A 368 5.30 -17.73 -31.55
N ASN A 369 4.59 -18.18 -30.51
CA ASN A 369 5.19 -18.93 -29.42
C ASN A 369 5.65 -20.33 -29.84
N ALA A 370 4.93 -21.00 -30.75
CA ALA A 370 5.36 -22.28 -31.29
C ALA A 370 6.65 -22.15 -32.11
N ILE A 371 6.78 -21.10 -32.93
CA ILE A 371 8.01 -20.85 -33.69
C ILE A 371 9.15 -20.43 -32.76
N LYS A 372 8.89 -19.56 -31.76
CA LYS A 372 9.86 -19.25 -30.71
C LYS A 372 10.35 -20.51 -29.99
N ALA A 373 9.43 -21.40 -29.60
CA ALA A 373 9.75 -22.67 -28.97
C ALA A 373 10.58 -23.58 -29.89
N LYS A 374 10.30 -23.61 -31.20
CA LYS A 374 11.07 -24.35 -32.20
C LYS A 374 12.53 -23.85 -32.28
N GLU A 375 12.70 -22.56 -32.51
CA GLU A 375 13.99 -21.96 -32.91
C GLU A 375 14.86 -21.49 -31.74
N LEU A 376 14.26 -20.85 -30.73
CA LEU A 376 15.01 -20.15 -29.67
C LEU A 376 15.17 -20.98 -28.39
N PHE A 377 14.33 -21.98 -28.18
CA PHE A 377 14.34 -22.83 -26.99
C PHE A 377 14.72 -24.27 -27.36
N LEU A 378 15.98 -24.59 -27.13
CA LEU A 378 16.57 -25.88 -27.46
C LEU A 378 16.59 -26.80 -26.24
N ARG A 379 16.26 -28.06 -26.50
CA ARG A 379 16.38 -29.14 -25.52
C ARG A 379 17.86 -29.35 -25.14
N ASP A 380 18.08 -29.70 -23.88
CA ASP A 380 19.39 -29.88 -23.24
C ASP A 380 20.26 -28.61 -23.19
N VAL A 381 19.69 -27.46 -23.55
CA VAL A 381 20.30 -26.12 -23.43
C VAL A 381 19.43 -25.21 -22.56
N ASN A 382 18.19 -24.93 -22.98
CA ASN A 382 17.26 -24.05 -22.27
C ASN A 382 16.32 -24.82 -21.34
N TYR A 383 16.05 -26.08 -21.65
CA TYR A 383 15.23 -26.97 -20.82
C TYR A 383 15.64 -28.43 -21.02
N ILE A 384 15.18 -29.27 -20.11
CA ILE A 384 15.26 -30.73 -20.22
C ILE A 384 13.87 -31.34 -20.06
N VAL A 385 13.64 -32.49 -20.69
CA VAL A 385 12.41 -33.26 -20.49
C VAL A 385 12.69 -34.41 -19.53
N ARG A 386 12.01 -34.42 -18.38
CA ARG A 386 12.08 -35.51 -17.39
C ARG A 386 10.69 -35.85 -16.89
N SER A 387 10.40 -37.14 -16.76
CA SER A 387 9.10 -37.61 -16.22
C SER A 387 7.87 -37.05 -16.96
N LYS A 388 7.97 -36.80 -18.27
CA LYS A 388 6.93 -36.14 -19.10
C LYS A 388 6.65 -34.68 -18.71
N GLU A 389 7.63 -33.99 -18.12
CA GLU A 389 7.56 -32.57 -17.80
C GLU A 389 8.76 -31.83 -18.40
N VAL A 390 8.53 -30.57 -18.80
CA VAL A 390 9.57 -29.65 -19.26
C VAL A 390 10.12 -28.90 -18.06
N LEU A 391 11.42 -29.04 -17.79
CA LEU A 391 12.11 -28.36 -16.69
C LEU A 391 13.08 -27.33 -17.24
N ILE A 392 12.93 -26.07 -16.81
CA ILE A 392 13.80 -24.97 -17.25
C ILE A 392 15.21 -25.18 -16.70
N VAL A 393 16.22 -24.96 -17.54
CA VAL A 393 17.62 -24.94 -17.15
C VAL A 393 18.08 -23.48 -17.07
N ASP A 394 18.75 -23.13 -15.98
CA ASP A 394 19.39 -21.83 -15.83
C ASP A 394 20.58 -21.73 -16.78
N GLU A 395 20.56 -20.73 -17.67
CA GLU A 395 21.58 -20.50 -18.69
C GLU A 395 22.97 -20.21 -18.11
N PHE A 396 23.04 -19.65 -16.89
CA PHE A 396 24.31 -19.31 -16.27
C PHE A 396 24.90 -20.46 -15.47
N THR A 397 24.05 -21.20 -14.76
CA THR A 397 24.51 -22.22 -13.80
C THR A 397 24.36 -23.65 -14.30
N GLY A 398 23.61 -23.87 -15.39
CA GLY A 398 23.24 -25.20 -15.88
C GLY A 398 22.32 -25.98 -14.92
N ARG A 399 21.80 -25.34 -13.87
CA ARG A 399 20.96 -25.99 -12.87
C ARG A 399 19.53 -26.10 -13.37
N VAL A 400 18.91 -27.24 -13.10
CA VAL A 400 17.49 -27.48 -13.35
C VAL A 400 16.68 -26.70 -12.31
N MET A 401 15.72 -25.90 -12.76
CA MET A 401 14.84 -25.08 -11.93
C MET A 401 13.42 -25.65 -11.92
N PRO A 402 13.11 -26.61 -11.04
CA PRO A 402 11.78 -27.21 -10.95
C PRO A 402 10.74 -26.16 -10.52
N GLY A 403 9.50 -26.33 -10.99
CA GLY A 403 8.36 -25.45 -10.65
C GLY A 403 8.35 -24.08 -11.34
N ARG A 404 9.38 -23.73 -12.12
CA ARG A 404 9.38 -22.51 -12.94
C ARG A 404 8.78 -22.76 -14.31
N ARG A 405 8.01 -21.80 -14.80
CA ARG A 405 7.40 -21.80 -16.15
C ARG A 405 7.66 -20.46 -16.82
N TRP A 406 7.80 -20.46 -18.14
CA TRP A 406 7.79 -19.23 -18.93
C TRP A 406 6.36 -18.66 -19.02
N SER A 407 6.24 -17.35 -19.14
CA SER A 407 4.96 -16.65 -19.28
C SER A 407 4.38 -16.75 -20.70
N ASP A 408 3.18 -16.20 -20.87
CA ASP A 408 2.54 -15.93 -22.17
C ASP A 408 2.32 -17.17 -23.05
N GLY A 409 2.21 -18.36 -22.47
CA GLY A 409 1.98 -19.61 -23.20
C GLY A 409 3.22 -20.21 -23.85
N LEU A 410 4.40 -19.62 -23.65
CA LEU A 410 5.64 -20.13 -24.23
C LEU A 410 6.04 -21.51 -23.65
N HIS A 411 5.82 -21.72 -22.35
CA HIS A 411 6.13 -23.01 -21.73
C HIS A 411 5.22 -24.13 -22.29
N GLN A 412 3.94 -23.82 -22.51
CA GLN A 412 2.96 -24.71 -23.12
C GLN A 412 3.31 -25.02 -24.58
N ALA A 413 3.82 -24.04 -25.33
CA ALA A 413 4.31 -24.26 -26.69
C ALA A 413 5.51 -25.23 -26.73
N ILE A 414 6.41 -25.16 -25.74
CA ILE A 414 7.52 -26.12 -25.60
C ILE A 414 7.01 -27.51 -25.19
N GLU A 415 6.05 -27.58 -24.27
CA GLU A 415 5.39 -28.84 -23.91
C GLU A 415 4.73 -29.49 -25.13
N ALA A 416 4.08 -28.70 -25.98
CA ALA A 416 3.48 -29.16 -27.24
C ALA A 416 4.54 -29.62 -28.25
N LYS A 417 5.65 -28.88 -28.41
CA LYS A 417 6.81 -29.23 -29.26
C LYS A 417 7.39 -30.60 -28.89
N GLU A 418 7.55 -30.88 -27.60
CA GLU A 418 8.12 -32.14 -27.13
C GLU A 418 7.08 -33.27 -26.98
N GLY A 419 5.80 -33.01 -27.30
CA GLY A 419 4.73 -33.99 -27.22
C GLY A 419 4.42 -34.46 -25.79
N VAL A 420 4.74 -33.66 -24.78
CA VAL A 420 4.41 -33.95 -23.37
C VAL A 420 3.02 -33.41 -23.01
N PRO A 421 2.37 -33.90 -21.93
CA PRO A 421 1.09 -33.36 -21.49
C PRO A 421 1.23 -31.87 -21.15
N ILE A 422 0.47 -31.03 -21.87
CA ILE A 422 0.45 -29.59 -21.63
C ILE A 422 -0.25 -29.32 -20.31
N GLN A 423 0.40 -28.57 -19.42
CA GLN A 423 -0.22 -28.14 -18.17
C GLN A 423 -0.97 -26.83 -18.38
N ASN A 424 -2.08 -26.66 -17.66
CA ASN A 424 -2.88 -25.45 -17.74
C ASN A 424 -2.02 -24.22 -17.42
N GLU A 425 -2.28 -23.12 -18.13
CA GLU A 425 -1.74 -21.83 -17.73
C GLU A 425 -2.26 -21.43 -16.35
N THR A 426 -1.46 -20.66 -15.63
CA THR A 426 -1.93 -19.96 -14.43
C THR A 426 -2.39 -18.57 -14.84
N ILE A 427 -3.66 -18.25 -14.63
CA ILE A 427 -4.18 -16.89 -14.82
C ILE A 427 -4.10 -16.13 -13.50
N THR A 428 -3.81 -14.84 -13.56
CA THR A 428 -3.96 -13.97 -12.39
C THR A 428 -5.45 -13.65 -12.20
N LEU A 429 -6.04 -14.11 -11.10
CA LEU A 429 -7.45 -13.84 -10.76
C LEU A 429 -7.60 -12.47 -10.10
N ALA A 430 -6.71 -12.15 -9.17
CA ALA A 430 -6.72 -10.87 -8.46
C ALA A 430 -5.30 -10.42 -8.12
N SER A 431 -5.09 -9.11 -8.11
CA SER A 431 -3.80 -8.49 -7.79
C SER A 431 -4.00 -7.17 -7.07
N ILE A 432 -3.19 -6.89 -6.04
CA ILE A 432 -3.14 -5.60 -5.36
C ILE A 432 -1.73 -5.30 -4.83
N SER A 433 -1.25 -4.07 -4.98
CA SER A 433 -0.03 -3.63 -4.30
C SER A 433 -0.32 -3.24 -2.85
N TYR A 434 0.65 -3.35 -1.94
CA TYR A 434 0.45 -2.92 -0.56
C TYR A 434 0.06 -1.44 -0.45
N GLN A 435 0.64 -0.55 -1.26
CA GLN A 435 0.22 0.86 -1.23
C GLN A 435 -1.25 0.98 -1.61
N ASN A 436 -1.72 0.29 -2.67
CA ASN A 436 -3.13 0.35 -3.05
C ASN A 436 -4.03 -0.34 -2.03
N PHE A 437 -3.61 -1.45 -1.43
CA PHE A 437 -4.36 -2.14 -0.38
C PHE A 437 -4.60 -1.22 0.80
N PHE A 438 -3.54 -0.66 1.37
CA PHE A 438 -3.66 0.29 2.47
C PHE A 438 -4.44 1.53 2.01
N LEU A 439 -4.18 2.11 0.84
CA LEU A 439 -4.95 3.28 0.37
C LEU A 439 -6.45 3.03 0.16
N GLN A 440 -6.84 1.91 -0.44
CA GLN A 440 -8.23 1.55 -0.69
C GLN A 440 -8.96 1.27 0.61
N ALA A 441 -8.28 0.60 1.52
CA ALA A 441 -8.84 0.33 2.82
C ALA A 441 -8.98 1.67 3.59
N ILE A 442 -7.99 2.57 3.57
CA ILE A 442 -7.88 3.78 4.41
C ILE A 442 -8.53 5.03 3.77
N SER A 443 -9.71 4.93 3.15
CA SER A 443 -10.25 6.07 2.40
C SER A 443 -10.26 7.38 3.22
N GLU A 444 -9.48 8.36 2.74
CA GLU A 444 -9.43 9.81 3.00
C GLU A 444 -8.37 10.42 3.94
N THR A 445 -7.86 9.81 5.03
CA THR A 445 -7.02 10.59 6.00
C THR A 445 -5.50 10.63 5.70
N MET A 446 -4.91 9.57 5.14
CA MET A 446 -3.44 9.43 5.10
C MET A 446 -2.72 10.25 4.00
N TRP A 447 -3.43 10.69 2.95
CA TRP A 447 -2.80 11.31 1.76
C TRP A 447 -2.27 12.73 2.00
N HIS A 448 -2.74 13.40 3.04
CA HIS A 448 -2.26 14.75 3.38
C HIS A 448 -0.85 14.71 3.99
N ASP A 449 -0.57 13.74 4.86
CA ASP A 449 0.74 13.65 5.54
C ASP A 449 1.81 13.03 4.65
N TRP A 450 1.46 12.04 3.81
CA TRP A 450 2.44 11.36 2.95
C TRP A 450 3.07 12.27 1.90
N ASN A 451 2.30 13.20 1.30
CA ASN A 451 2.84 14.23 0.41
C ASN A 451 3.62 15.32 1.15
N CYS A 452 3.37 15.50 2.44
CA CYS A 452 4.11 16.45 3.26
C CYS A 452 5.50 15.89 3.58
N CYS A 453 5.61 14.61 3.92
CA CYS A 453 6.87 13.95 4.23
C CYS A 453 7.71 13.60 2.98
N TYR A 454 7.08 13.23 1.86
CA TYR A 454 7.80 12.83 0.65
C TYR A 454 7.22 13.52 -0.59
N GLY A 455 7.73 14.72 -0.88
CA GLY A 455 7.28 15.56 -1.98
C GLY A 455 7.31 14.86 -3.34
N LYS A 456 6.14 14.54 -3.89
CA LYS A 456 5.93 14.28 -5.33
C LYS A 456 4.70 15.01 -5.87
N PRO A 457 4.69 15.44 -7.15
CA PRO A 457 3.67 16.33 -7.67
C PRO A 457 2.37 15.59 -8.02
N ARG A 458 1.25 16.29 -7.79
CA ARG A 458 -0.13 15.95 -8.15
C ARG A 458 -0.25 15.20 -9.48
N VAL A 459 -0.64 13.92 -9.44
CA VAL A 459 -1.28 13.25 -10.58
C VAL A 459 -2.73 12.98 -10.22
N ARG A 460 -3.60 13.96 -10.50
CA ARG A 460 -5.04 13.73 -10.67
C ARG A 460 -5.23 13.12 -12.07
N LYS A 461 -5.42 11.81 -12.18
CA LYS A 461 -6.08 11.21 -13.35
C LYS A 461 -7.00 10.08 -12.92
N HIS A 462 -8.29 10.36 -13.04
CA HIS A 462 -9.38 9.45 -13.37
C HIS A 462 -9.29 8.01 -12.84
N ILE A 463 -9.77 7.80 -11.62
CA ILE A 463 -10.46 6.54 -11.30
C ILE A 463 -11.95 6.87 -11.38
N GLN A 464 -12.53 6.68 -12.58
CA GLN A 464 -13.97 6.60 -12.74
C GLN A 464 -14.44 5.29 -12.12
N THR A 465 -14.73 5.29 -10.82
CA THR A 465 -15.52 4.21 -10.21
C THR A 465 -16.88 4.75 -9.81
N LYS A 466 -17.90 4.04 -10.30
CA LYS A 466 -19.31 4.03 -9.90
C LYS A 466 -20.23 5.06 -10.57
N SER A 467 -20.64 4.73 -11.80
CA SER A 467 -22.00 5.03 -12.24
C SER A 467 -22.94 3.99 -11.64
N TYR A 468 -23.44 4.23 -10.42
CA TYR A 468 -24.69 3.61 -9.99
C TYR A 468 -25.82 4.52 -10.46
N ARG A 469 -26.51 4.07 -11.51
CA ARG A 469 -27.71 4.71 -12.04
C ARG A 469 -28.85 4.48 -11.04
N CYS A 470 -28.91 5.30 -9.99
CA CYS A 470 -30.04 5.28 -9.07
C CYS A 470 -31.20 6.03 -9.73
N SER A 471 -32.17 5.26 -10.22
CA SER A 471 -33.49 5.76 -10.54
C SER A 471 -34.13 6.35 -9.29
N ASN A 472 -34.42 7.66 -9.28
CA ASN A 472 -35.58 8.14 -8.56
C ASN A 472 -36.21 9.37 -9.21
N LYS A 473 -37.53 9.29 -9.27
CA LYS A 473 -38.50 10.27 -9.75
C LYS A 473 -38.42 11.60 -8.99
N GLN A 474 -39.13 12.59 -9.56
CA GLN A 474 -39.51 13.93 -9.07
C GLN A 474 -38.64 15.04 -9.70
N ALA A 475 -39.19 16.09 -10.31
CA ALA A 475 -40.55 16.59 -10.34
C ALA A 475 -40.80 17.30 -11.70
N ASN A 476 -41.91 16.95 -12.34
CA ASN A 476 -42.69 17.90 -13.13
C ASN A 476 -43.30 18.87 -12.11
N ASP A 477 -42.86 20.12 -12.12
CA ASP A 477 -43.50 21.32 -11.55
C ASP A 477 -42.45 22.44 -11.75
N THR A 478 -42.68 23.62 -12.32
CA THR A 478 -43.91 24.40 -12.51
C THR A 478 -43.55 25.56 -13.45
N LYS A 479 -44.49 25.88 -14.36
CA LYS A 479 -44.92 27.21 -14.87
C LYS A 479 -43.96 28.41 -14.79
N GLY A 480 -43.85 29.11 -15.92
CA GLY A 480 -43.38 30.50 -16.03
C GLY A 480 -43.08 30.87 -17.47
#